data_AF-A0A3D3GA72-F1
#
_entry.id   AF-A0A3D3GA72-F1
#
_cell.length_a   1.000
_cell.length_b   1.000
_cell.length_c   1.000
_cell.angle_alpha   90.00
_cell.angle_beta   90.00
_cell.angle_gamma   90.00
#
_symmetry.space_group_name_H-M   'P 1'
#
loop_
_entity.id
_entity.type
_entity.pdbx_description
1 polymer ?
#
loop_
_entity_poly.entity_id
_entity_poly.type
_entity_poly.pdbx_seq_one_letter_code
_entity_poly.pdbx_strand_id
1 'polypeptide(L)'
;MSKTKINFTPWGILGVIVVLGLLWFYPKVNPKSKVANPTTKVTVTNEFSQPEQPFLAVTAEEKQAQQTFFLKIVNPIDQTTFKTNTITVSGKTVPLADVFVNEIDTKADASGNFRVSYSLELGDNYLIVGANDEFGNFKEYELMVYLAE
;
A
#
# COMPACT_ATOMS: atom_id res chain seq x y z
N MET A 1 -28.81 -5.34 -59.44
CA MET A 1 -28.46 -6.56 -58.67
C MET A 1 -27.01 -6.40 -58.23
N SER A 2 -26.80 -5.79 -57.05
CA SER A 2 -25.47 -5.44 -56.52
C SER A 2 -25.23 -6.24 -55.24
N LYS A 3 -24.18 -7.06 -55.22
CA LYS A 3 -23.76 -7.82 -54.03
C LYS A 3 -22.71 -7.01 -53.29
N THR A 4 -23.11 -6.35 -52.20
CA THR A 4 -22.18 -5.68 -51.29
C THR A 4 -21.42 -6.75 -50.50
N LYS A 5 -20.10 -6.76 -50.65
CA LYS A 5 -19.19 -7.61 -49.86
C LYS A 5 -18.98 -6.95 -48.50
N ILE A 6 -19.24 -7.69 -47.43
CA ILE A 6 -18.93 -7.31 -46.05
C ILE A 6 -17.52 -7.81 -45.75
N ASN A 7 -16.60 -6.90 -45.45
CA ASN A 7 -15.25 -7.25 -45.02
C ASN A 7 -15.26 -7.45 -43.50
N PHE A 8 -15.08 -8.69 -43.06
CA PHE A 8 -15.03 -9.11 -41.66
C PHE A 8 -13.56 -9.28 -41.26
N THR A 9 -13.02 -8.37 -40.47
CA THR A 9 -11.67 -8.50 -39.89
C THR A 9 -11.75 -9.23 -38.55
N PRO A 10 -11.11 -10.42 -38.39
CA PRO A 10 -11.15 -11.19 -37.16
C PRO A 10 -9.93 -10.83 -36.30
N TRP A 11 -10.05 -9.83 -35.43
CA TRP A 11 -9.04 -9.58 -34.38
C TRP A 11 -9.73 -9.60 -33.03
N GLY A 12 -10.23 -10.79 -32.70
CA GLY A 12 -10.68 -11.15 -31.38
C GLY A 12 -10.49 -12.66 -31.24
N ILE A 13 -9.90 -13.06 -30.11
CA ILE A 13 -9.67 -14.44 -29.66
C ILE A 13 -8.32 -15.04 -30.07
N LEU A 14 -7.25 -14.62 -29.38
CA LEU A 14 -6.15 -15.53 -29.00
C LEU A 14 -5.31 -14.94 -27.85
N GLY A 15 -5.99 -14.54 -26.77
CA GLY A 15 -5.37 -14.19 -25.48
C GLY A 15 -5.87 -15.07 -24.33
N VAL A 16 -6.29 -16.31 -24.62
CA VAL A 16 -7.01 -17.18 -23.67
C VAL A 16 -6.21 -18.45 -23.27
N ILE A 17 -4.97 -18.67 -23.74
CA ILE A 17 -4.27 -19.97 -23.52
C ILE A 17 -2.84 -19.85 -22.91
N VAL A 18 -2.53 -18.87 -22.05
CA VAL A 18 -1.27 -18.98 -21.25
C VAL A 18 -1.47 -18.76 -19.73
N VAL A 19 -2.62 -18.24 -19.28
CA VAL A 19 -2.84 -17.98 -17.84
C VAL A 19 -3.12 -19.25 -17.02
N LEU A 20 -3.45 -20.39 -17.64
CA LEU A 20 -3.65 -21.66 -16.93
C LEU A 20 -2.33 -22.43 -16.61
N GLY A 21 -1.17 -21.90 -17.02
CA GLY A 21 0.13 -22.58 -16.85
C GLY A 21 0.99 -22.10 -15.67
N LEU A 22 0.62 -21.04 -14.95
CA LEU A 22 1.49 -20.42 -13.92
C LEU A 22 0.96 -20.51 -12.49
N LEU A 23 -0.04 -21.36 -12.24
CA LEU A 23 -0.55 -21.66 -10.89
C LEU A 23 0.13 -22.89 -10.23
N TRP A 24 1.23 -23.41 -10.78
CA TRP A 24 1.88 -24.63 -10.30
C TRP A 24 3.22 -24.42 -9.57
N PHE A 25 3.67 -23.18 -9.37
CA PHE A 25 4.99 -22.90 -8.79
C PHE A 25 4.96 -21.89 -7.63
N TYR A 26 4.01 -22.06 -6.70
CA TYR A 26 4.18 -21.51 -5.35
C TYR A 26 4.97 -22.52 -4.49
N PRO A 27 6.20 -22.21 -4.05
CA PRO A 27 6.93 -23.08 -3.14
C PRO A 27 6.23 -23.11 -1.78
N LYS A 28 5.78 -24.30 -1.35
CA LYS A 28 5.30 -24.55 0.02
C LYS A 28 6.43 -24.26 1.01
N VAL A 29 6.34 -23.15 1.74
CA VAL A 29 7.15 -22.93 2.93
C VAL A 29 6.68 -23.91 4.02
N ASN A 30 7.51 -24.91 4.32
CA ASN A 30 7.29 -25.84 5.42
C ASN A 30 7.82 -25.21 6.72
N PRO A 31 6.99 -24.91 7.73
CA PRO A 31 7.49 -24.46 9.03
C PRO A 31 8.01 -25.67 9.81
N LYS A 32 9.24 -26.11 9.51
CA LYS A 32 10.01 -26.91 10.46
C LYS A 32 10.69 -25.98 11.44
N SER A 33 9.99 -25.69 12.54
CA SER A 33 10.60 -25.22 13.77
C SER A 33 11.69 -26.22 14.18
N LYS A 34 12.95 -25.80 14.09
CA LYS A 34 14.06 -26.43 14.79
C LYS A 34 14.61 -25.41 15.78
N VAL A 35 14.21 -25.61 17.04
CA VAL A 35 14.97 -25.18 18.21
C VAL A 35 16.39 -25.71 18.05
N ALA A 36 17.34 -24.81 17.85
CA ALA A 36 18.75 -25.06 18.07
C ALA A 36 19.20 -24.08 19.16
N ASN A 37 19.39 -24.63 20.35
CA ASN A 37 20.04 -24.00 21.47
C ASN A 37 21.56 -24.03 21.23
N PRO A 38 22.27 -22.90 21.16
CA PRO A 38 23.68 -22.88 21.48
C PRO A 38 23.84 -22.53 22.96
N THR A 39 24.02 -23.56 23.79
CA THR A 39 24.71 -23.40 25.08
C THR A 39 26.15 -22.98 24.78
N THR A 40 26.40 -21.68 24.75
CA THR A 40 27.75 -21.13 24.88
C THR A 40 27.88 -20.56 26.29
N LYS A 41 28.45 -21.38 27.18
CA LYS A 41 28.97 -20.93 28.47
C LYS A 41 30.25 -20.14 28.19
N VAL A 42 30.14 -18.82 28.13
CA VAL A 42 31.27 -17.90 28.26
C VAL A 42 30.99 -17.00 29.44
N THR A 43 31.63 -17.33 30.57
CA THR A 43 31.78 -16.45 31.71
C THR A 43 32.84 -15.42 31.35
N VAL A 44 32.42 -14.21 30.99
CA VAL A 44 33.28 -13.03 31.10
C VAL A 44 32.64 -12.14 32.16
N THR A 45 33.25 -12.20 33.35
CA THR A 45 33.07 -11.23 34.42
C THR A 45 33.53 -9.87 33.90
N ASN A 46 32.58 -8.98 33.62
CA ASN A 46 32.79 -7.54 33.62
C ASN A 46 31.67 -6.91 34.45
N GLU A 47 31.93 -6.81 35.77
CA GLU A 47 31.35 -5.76 36.58
C GLU A 47 31.92 -4.43 36.09
N PHE A 48 31.15 -3.72 35.27
CA PHE A 48 31.30 -2.28 35.14
C PHE A 48 29.93 -1.64 35.31
N SER A 49 29.64 -1.33 36.58
CA SER A 49 28.61 -0.39 36.98
C SER A 49 28.86 0.93 36.27
N GLN A 50 28.14 1.19 35.18
CA GLN A 50 28.03 2.53 34.62
C GLN A 50 26.82 3.20 35.27
N PRO A 51 26.98 4.35 35.93
CA PRO A 51 25.89 5.03 36.62
C PRO A 51 24.79 5.41 35.65
N GLU A 52 23.54 5.15 36.04
CA GLU A 52 22.33 5.63 35.40
C GLU A 52 22.42 7.14 35.16
N GLN A 53 22.62 7.54 33.90
CA GLN A 53 22.49 8.91 33.43
C GLN A 53 21.29 9.00 32.47
N PRO A 54 20.57 10.13 32.50
CA PRO A 54 19.11 10.15 32.59
C PRO A 54 18.37 9.71 31.31
N PHE A 55 17.36 8.87 31.55
CA PHE A 55 16.13 8.70 30.78
C PHE A 55 15.64 10.04 30.20
N LEU A 56 16.00 10.37 28.96
CA LEU A 56 15.31 11.42 28.18
C LEU A 56 15.08 11.01 26.72
N ALA A 57 15.74 9.95 26.22
CA ALA A 57 15.55 9.43 24.86
C ALA A 57 14.40 8.41 24.73
N VAL A 58 13.90 7.85 25.84
CA VAL A 58 12.89 6.76 25.81
C VAL A 58 11.49 7.25 25.38
N THR A 59 11.23 8.56 25.45
CA THR A 59 9.86 9.08 25.31
C THR A 59 9.31 9.17 23.88
N ALA A 60 10.17 9.20 22.85
CA ALA A 60 9.72 9.36 21.45
C ALA A 60 9.60 8.03 20.69
N GLU A 61 10.54 7.11 20.92
CA GLU A 61 10.59 5.80 20.24
C GLU A 61 9.50 4.84 20.77
N GLU A 62 9.20 4.87 22.08
CA GLU A 62 8.18 4.01 22.69
C GLU A 62 6.75 4.41 22.27
N LYS A 63 6.51 5.70 21.99
CA LYS A 63 5.21 6.18 21.50
C LYS A 63 4.88 5.70 20.08
N GLN A 64 5.90 5.46 19.25
CA GLN A 64 5.72 5.00 17.88
C GLN A 64 5.49 3.48 17.80
N ALA A 65 6.10 2.70 18.70
CA ALA A 65 5.97 1.24 18.74
C ALA A 65 4.56 0.71 19.09
N GLN A 66 3.69 1.56 19.67
CA GLN A 66 2.32 1.17 20.04
C GLN A 66 1.22 1.65 19.06
N GLN A 67 1.57 2.39 18.00
CA GLN A 67 0.55 2.96 17.12
C GLN A 67 -0.08 1.87 16.23
N THR A 68 -1.40 1.66 16.37
CA THR A 68 -2.13 0.75 15.47
C THR A 68 -2.12 1.30 14.05
N PHE A 69 -1.70 0.48 13.10
CA PHE A 69 -1.70 0.83 11.68
C PHE A 69 -3.13 1.10 11.17
N PHE A 70 -3.32 2.21 10.46
CA PHE A 70 -4.62 2.62 9.92
C PHE A 70 -4.45 3.40 8.62
N LEU A 71 -5.50 3.45 7.80
CA LEU A 71 -5.61 4.35 6.66
C LEU A 71 -7.02 4.97 6.68
N LYS A 72 -7.11 6.29 6.47
CA LYS A 72 -8.37 7.04 6.38
C LYS A 72 -8.30 8.02 5.22
N ILE A 73 -9.22 7.90 4.29
CA ILE A 73 -9.40 8.88 3.21
C ILE A 73 -10.28 10.02 3.72
N VAL A 74 -9.82 11.26 3.54
CA VAL A 74 -10.54 12.48 3.95
C VAL A 74 -11.19 13.16 2.74
N ASN A 75 -10.51 13.15 1.60
CA ASN A 75 -11.02 13.65 0.33
C ASN A 75 -10.41 12.82 -0.81
N PRO A 76 -11.15 12.49 -1.88
CA PRO A 76 -12.57 12.76 -2.07
C PRO A 76 -13.47 11.85 -1.22
N ILE A 77 -14.74 12.22 -1.11
CA ILE A 77 -15.78 11.33 -0.57
C ILE A 77 -16.18 10.38 -1.71
N ASP A 78 -16.42 9.11 -1.37
CA ASP A 78 -16.89 8.11 -2.34
C ASP A 78 -18.17 8.59 -3.06
N GLN A 79 -18.28 8.26 -4.34
CA GLN A 79 -19.36 8.66 -5.25
C GLN A 79 -19.50 10.17 -5.52
N THR A 80 -18.46 10.97 -5.31
CA THR A 80 -18.49 12.42 -5.59
C THR A 80 -18.33 12.71 -7.09
N THR A 81 -19.14 13.63 -7.63
CA THR A 81 -18.97 14.17 -8.99
C THR A 81 -18.22 15.51 -8.99
N PHE A 82 -17.18 15.60 -9.81
CA PHE A 82 -16.36 16.79 -10.05
C PHE A 82 -16.66 17.41 -11.41
N LYS A 83 -16.34 18.70 -11.54
CA LYS A 83 -16.40 19.47 -12.80
C LYS A 83 -15.01 19.82 -13.34
N THR A 84 -13.97 19.41 -12.64
CA THR A 84 -12.58 19.68 -12.98
C THR A 84 -11.84 18.36 -13.01
N ASN A 85 -11.01 18.17 -14.04
CA ASN A 85 -10.25 16.94 -14.22
C ASN A 85 -9.11 16.75 -13.23
N THR A 86 -8.81 17.73 -12.38
CA THR A 86 -7.76 17.62 -11.36
C THR A 86 -8.40 17.70 -9.99
N ILE A 87 -8.18 16.67 -9.18
CA ILE A 87 -8.64 16.61 -7.79
C ILE A 87 -7.47 16.42 -6.83
N THR A 88 -7.72 16.71 -5.56
CA THR A 88 -6.79 16.39 -4.49
C THR A 88 -7.27 15.15 -3.74
N VAL A 89 -6.48 14.08 -3.74
CA VAL A 89 -6.68 12.93 -2.85
C VAL A 89 -5.87 13.17 -1.57
N SER A 90 -6.52 13.12 -0.42
CA SER A 90 -5.89 13.40 0.87
C SER A 90 -6.47 12.52 1.96
N GLY A 91 -5.64 12.21 2.96
CA GLY A 91 -6.08 11.43 4.09
C GLY A 91 -5.10 11.44 5.25
N LYS A 92 -5.30 10.49 6.16
CA LYS A 92 -4.43 10.22 7.29
C LYS A 92 -4.07 8.73 7.38
N THR A 93 -2.87 8.46 7.84
CA THR A 93 -2.33 7.14 8.18
C THR A 93 -1.33 7.30 9.34
N VAL A 94 -0.54 6.28 9.65
CA VAL A 94 0.58 6.42 10.59
C VAL A 94 1.66 7.34 10.01
N PRO A 95 2.40 8.09 10.85
CA PRO A 95 3.47 8.97 10.39
C PRO A 95 4.46 8.24 9.49
N LEU A 96 4.91 8.92 8.43
CA LEU A 96 5.93 8.41 7.52
C LEU A 96 5.57 7.11 6.78
N ALA A 97 4.31 6.65 6.80
CA ALA A 97 3.88 5.53 5.96
C ALA A 97 4.06 5.85 4.47
N ASP A 98 4.41 4.84 3.69
CA ASP A 98 4.36 4.92 2.23
C ASP A 98 2.89 4.79 1.81
N VAL A 99 2.45 5.61 0.87
CA VAL A 99 1.05 5.71 0.42
C VAL A 99 1.05 5.71 -1.10
N PHE A 100 0.13 4.97 -1.72
CA PHE A 100 -0.08 5.03 -3.15
C PHE A 100 -1.54 5.33 -3.46
N VAL A 101 -1.76 6.08 -4.54
CA VAL A 101 -3.07 6.39 -5.12
C VAL A 101 -3.00 5.94 -6.57
N ASN A 102 -3.56 4.76 -6.88
CA ASN A 102 -3.30 4.02 -8.12
C ASN A 102 -1.79 3.96 -8.42
N GLU A 103 -1.32 4.57 -9.51
CA GLU A 103 0.09 4.58 -9.92
C GLU A 103 0.91 5.73 -9.31
N ILE A 104 0.33 6.56 -8.44
CA ILE A 104 1.01 7.72 -7.83
C ILE A 104 1.45 7.39 -6.41
N ASP A 105 2.76 7.29 -6.22
CA ASP A 105 3.36 7.11 -4.90
C ASP A 105 3.56 8.44 -4.15
N THR A 106 3.37 8.40 -2.84
CA THR A 106 3.66 9.49 -1.91
C THR A 106 4.04 8.94 -0.54
N LYS A 107 4.36 9.84 0.40
CA LYS A 107 4.65 9.48 1.79
C LYS A 107 3.84 10.37 2.72
N ALA A 108 3.30 9.79 3.78
CA ALA A 108 2.67 10.56 4.83
C ALA A 108 3.70 11.42 5.58
N ASP A 109 3.31 12.61 6.02
CA ASP A 109 4.16 13.50 6.80
C ASP A 109 4.38 12.99 8.24
N ALA A 110 5.15 13.73 9.04
CA ALA A 110 5.41 13.41 10.45
C ALA A 110 4.15 13.43 11.34
N SER A 111 3.04 14.00 10.85
CA SER A 111 1.72 14.00 11.49
C SER A 111 0.76 12.98 10.88
N GLY A 112 1.24 12.14 9.95
CA GLY A 112 0.46 11.12 9.26
C GLY A 112 -0.46 11.64 8.17
N ASN A 113 -0.35 12.90 7.73
CA ASN A 113 -1.16 13.42 6.62
C ASN A 113 -0.51 13.11 5.28
N PHE A 114 -1.31 12.80 4.28
CA PHE A 114 -0.84 12.70 2.89
C PHE A 114 -1.76 13.50 1.96
N ARG A 115 -1.19 13.94 0.83
CA ARG A 115 -1.91 14.68 -0.21
C ARG A 115 -1.28 14.40 -1.58
N VAL A 116 -2.12 14.06 -2.55
CA VAL A 116 -1.75 13.77 -3.94
C VAL A 116 -2.67 14.54 -4.88
N SER A 117 -2.13 15.08 -5.96
CA SER A 117 -2.92 15.61 -7.08
C SER A 117 -3.20 14.46 -8.06
N TYR A 118 -4.47 14.18 -8.34
CA TYR A 118 -4.89 13.09 -9.21
C TYR A 118 -5.69 13.63 -10.40
N SER A 119 -5.40 13.10 -11.59
CA SER A 119 -6.09 13.48 -12.83
C SER A 119 -7.21 12.49 -13.14
N LEU A 120 -8.44 12.99 -13.22
CA LEU A 120 -9.64 12.24 -13.60
C LEU A 120 -9.82 12.21 -15.12
N GLU A 121 -10.33 11.09 -15.60
CA GLU A 121 -10.91 10.93 -16.95
C GLU A 121 -12.41 11.26 -16.92
N LEU A 122 -13.01 11.60 -18.06
CA LEU A 122 -14.46 11.85 -18.14
C LEU A 122 -15.25 10.57 -17.77
N GLY A 123 -16.33 10.74 -17.00
CA GLY A 123 -17.13 9.63 -16.50
C GLY A 123 -16.59 9.04 -15.20
N ASP A 124 -16.62 7.71 -15.10
CA ASP A 124 -16.31 6.97 -13.88
C ASP A 124 -14.80 6.83 -13.69
N ASN A 125 -14.34 7.10 -12.47
CA ASN A 125 -12.94 6.97 -12.07
C ASN A 125 -12.86 6.11 -10.82
N TYR A 126 -12.13 5.00 -10.93
CA TYR A 126 -11.91 4.09 -9.81
C TYR A 126 -10.53 4.34 -9.19
N LEU A 127 -10.50 4.61 -7.90
CA LEU A 127 -9.28 4.91 -7.15
C LEU A 127 -9.05 3.85 -6.08
N ILE A 128 -7.84 3.31 -6.09
CA ILE A 128 -7.28 2.44 -5.07
C ILE A 128 -6.27 3.26 -4.29
N VAL A 129 -6.52 3.43 -2.99
CA VAL A 129 -5.59 4.10 -2.08
C VAL A 129 -5.07 3.10 -1.07
N GLY A 130 -3.77 2.83 -1.11
CA GLY A 130 -3.11 1.94 -0.18
C GLY A 130 -2.06 2.64 0.65
N ALA A 131 -1.74 2.05 1.81
CA ALA A 131 -0.64 2.48 2.64
C ALA A 131 0.05 1.27 3.29
N ASN A 132 1.36 1.36 3.47
CA ASN A 132 2.13 0.42 4.28
C ASN A 132 3.10 1.14 5.24
N ASP A 133 3.43 0.48 6.35
CA ASP A 133 4.49 0.93 7.26
C ASP A 133 5.78 0.11 7.07
N GLU A 134 6.82 0.48 7.84
CA GLU A 134 8.14 -0.18 7.82
C GLU A 134 8.11 -1.61 8.40
N PHE A 135 7.06 -1.98 9.12
CA PHE A 135 6.85 -3.31 9.70
C PHE A 135 6.06 -4.22 8.76
N GLY A 136 5.66 -3.73 7.59
CA GLY A 136 4.92 -4.48 6.58
C GLY A 136 3.41 -4.55 6.86
N ASN A 137 2.87 -3.75 7.77
CA ASN A 137 1.41 -3.62 7.90
C ASN A 137 0.86 -2.90 6.67
N PHE A 138 -0.33 -3.31 6.22
CA PHE A 138 -0.93 -2.80 4.99
C PHE A 138 -2.45 -2.61 5.12
N LYS A 139 -2.98 -1.55 4.49
CA LYS A 139 -4.40 -1.23 4.36
C LYS A 139 -4.65 -0.60 3.00
N GLU A 140 -5.82 -0.87 2.46
CA GLU A 140 -6.28 -0.38 1.17
C GLU A 140 -7.73 0.08 1.26
N TYR A 141 -8.07 1.10 0.49
CA TYR A 141 -9.43 1.60 0.30
C TYR A 141 -9.70 1.80 -1.19
N GLU A 142 -10.85 1.32 -1.62
CA GLU A 142 -11.38 1.54 -2.96
C GLU A 142 -12.47 2.61 -2.88
N LEU A 143 -12.48 3.53 -3.82
CA LEU A 143 -13.57 4.49 -3.99
C LEU A 143 -13.78 4.82 -5.46
N MET A 144 -15.01 5.19 -5.81
CA MET A 144 -15.38 5.62 -7.15
C MET A 144 -15.74 7.11 -7.11
N VAL A 145 -15.27 7.87 -8.09
CA VAL A 145 -15.64 9.27 -8.28
C VAL A 145 -15.96 9.51 -9.74
N TYR A 146 -16.57 10.65 -10.04
CA TYR A 146 -17.04 10.97 -11.38
C TYR A 146 -16.51 12.30 -11.86
N LEU A 147 -16.21 12.43 -13.14
CA LEU A 147 -16.00 13.71 -13.82
C LEU A 147 -17.13 13.93 -14.83
N ALA A 148 -17.86 15.03 -14.67
CA ALA A 148 -18.86 15.47 -15.63
C ALA A 148 -18.30 16.54 -16.58
N GLU A 149 -18.90 16.63 -17.77
CA GLU A 149 -18.67 17.72 -18.74
C GLU A 149 -19.12 19.10 -18.23
#